data_AF-A0A957RBQ1-F1
#
_entry.id   AF-A0A957RBQ1-F1
#
_cell.length_a   1.000
_cell.length_b   1.000
_cell.length_c   1.000
_cell.angle_alpha   90.00
_cell.angle_beta   90.00
_cell.angle_gamma   90.00
#
_symmetry.space_group_name_H-M   'P 1'
#
loop_
_entity.id
_entity.type
_entity.pdbx_description
1 polymer ?
#
loop_
_entity_poly.entity_id
_entity_poly.type
_entity_poly.pdbx_seq_one_letter_code
_entity_poly.pdbx_strand_id
1 'polypeptide(L)'
;GTFLLYEDAGDGYDYEQGAFSTTELKWYDATQQLEIGERTGSYPGMQEQRTFRVVIHDAGQTELSQGTDRSGTTVTYQGKRLVIDL
;
A
#
# COMPACT_ATOMS: atom_id res chain seq x y z
N GLY A 1 -2.13 -12.20 -4.93
CA GLY A 1 -1.19 -12.17 -3.79
C GLY A 1 -1.71 -11.25 -2.72
N THR A 2 -1.27 -11.40 -1.47
CA THR A 2 -1.74 -10.57 -0.34
C THR A 2 -0.54 -10.06 0.45
N PHE A 3 -0.60 -8.80 0.88
CA PHE A 3 0.40 -8.16 1.75
C PHE A 3 -0.32 -7.27 2.77
N LEU A 4 0.10 -7.30 4.03
CA LEU A 4 -0.44 -6.43 5.07
C LEU A 4 0.57 -5.31 5.34
N LEU A 5 0.26 -4.09 4.91
CA LEU A 5 1.08 -2.92 5.21
C LEU A 5 0.85 -2.53 6.67
N TYR A 6 1.88 -2.70 7.50
CA TYR A 6 1.90 -2.29 8.91
C TYR A 6 2.69 -0.98 9.05
N GLU A 7 2.18 -0.05 9.84
CA GLU A 7 2.83 1.24 10.12
C GLU A 7 2.53 1.71 11.55
N ASP A 8 3.53 2.26 12.23
CA ASP A 8 3.42 2.91 13.54
C ASP A 8 4.28 4.19 13.56
N ALA A 9 4.51 4.75 14.75
CA ALA A 9 5.32 5.96 14.90
C ALA A 9 6.82 5.74 14.57
N GLY A 10 7.29 4.49 14.56
CA GLY A 10 8.70 4.15 14.35
C GLY A 10 9.61 4.45 15.55
N ASP A 11 9.06 4.94 16.65
CA ASP A 11 9.74 5.20 17.91
C ASP A 11 8.95 4.68 19.11
N GLY A 12 9.68 4.29 20.17
CA GLY A 12 9.07 3.78 21.40
C GLY A 12 8.38 2.42 21.26
N TYR A 13 7.37 2.20 22.10
CA TYR A 13 6.66 0.92 22.28
C TYR A 13 5.14 1.07 22.26
N ASP A 14 4.61 2.19 21.76
CA ASP A 14 3.17 2.44 21.80
C ASP A 14 2.37 1.45 20.93
N TYR A 15 3.02 0.77 19.99
CA TYR A 15 2.43 -0.33 19.23
C TYR A 15 1.96 -1.48 20.14
N GLU A 16 2.62 -1.73 21.28
CA GLU A 16 2.20 -2.74 22.26
C GLU A 16 0.82 -2.42 22.86
N GLN A 17 0.45 -1.14 22.82
CA GLN A 17 -0.84 -0.62 23.28
C GLN A 17 -1.83 -0.40 22.12
N GLY A 18 -1.49 -0.82 20.90
CA GLY A 18 -2.35 -0.72 19.72
C GLY A 18 -2.17 0.56 18.90
N ALA A 19 -1.14 1.38 19.17
CA ALA A 19 -0.83 2.57 18.37
C ALA A 19 -0.10 2.21 17.08
N PHE A 20 -0.80 1.53 16.18
CA PHE A 20 -0.35 1.21 14.83
C PHE A 20 -1.54 1.17 13.89
N SER A 21 -1.27 1.14 12.59
CA SER A 21 -2.26 0.92 11.56
C SER A 21 -1.87 -0.23 10.64
N THR A 22 -2.87 -0.88 10.07
CA THR A 22 -2.70 -1.89 9.03
C THR A 22 -3.58 -1.58 7.84
N THR A 23 -3.10 -1.88 6.63
CA THR A 23 -3.87 -1.81 5.39
C THR A 23 -3.54 -3.03 4.54
N GLU A 24 -4.56 -3.84 4.22
CA GLU A 24 -4.37 -5.05 3.41
C GLU A 24 -4.32 -4.69 1.91
N LEU A 25 -3.29 -5.17 1.21
CA LEU A 25 -3.12 -5.04 -0.23
C LEU A 25 -3.35 -6.40 -0.89
N LYS A 26 -4.30 -6.48 -1.81
CA LYS A 26 -4.63 -7.72 -2.53
C LYS A 26 -4.49 -7.53 -4.03
N TRP A 27 -3.62 -8.33 -4.64
CA TRP A 27 -3.50 -8.45 -6.08
C TRP A 27 -4.33 -9.63 -6.59
N TYR A 28 -5.24 -9.35 -7.51
CA TYR A 28 -6.05 -10.31 -8.23
C TYR A 28 -5.49 -10.48 -9.63
N ASP A 29 -4.71 -11.54 -9.84
CA ASP A 29 -3.99 -11.80 -11.08
C ASP A 29 -4.92 -11.97 -12.30
N ALA A 30 -6.02 -12.71 -12.11
CA ALA A 30 -6.96 -13.01 -13.18
C ALA A 30 -7.71 -11.77 -13.71
N THR A 31 -7.93 -10.76 -12.87
CA THR A 31 -8.64 -9.52 -13.23
C THR A 31 -7.70 -8.33 -13.39
N GLN A 32 -6.41 -8.52 -13.15
CA GLN A 32 -5.42 -7.44 -13.05
C GLN A 32 -5.86 -6.30 -12.12
N GLN A 33 -6.41 -6.64 -10.96
CA GLN A 33 -6.90 -5.67 -9.99
C GLN A 33 -6.03 -5.61 -8.74
N LEU A 34 -5.68 -4.39 -8.33
CA LEU A 34 -5.16 -4.14 -6.99
C LEU A 34 -6.26 -3.57 -6.10
N GLU A 35 -6.54 -4.25 -5.00
CA GLU A 35 -7.34 -3.73 -3.91
C GLU A 35 -6.44 -3.23 -2.78
N ILE A 36 -6.64 -1.98 -2.39
CA ILE A 36 -6.15 -1.38 -1.16
C ILE A 36 -7.33 -1.39 -0.19
N GLY A 37 -7.27 -2.25 0.84
CA GLY A 37 -8.33 -2.43 1.82
C GLY A 37 -8.58 -1.18 2.67
N GLU A 38 -9.59 -1.23 3.54
CA GLU A 38 -9.81 -0.18 4.54
C GLU A 38 -8.70 -0.21 5.61
N ARG A 39 -8.22 0.97 6.02
CA ARG A 39 -7.20 1.11 7.06
C ARG A 39 -7.81 0.77 8.42
N THR A 40 -7.16 -0.12 9.15
CA THR A 40 -7.55 -0.47 10.52
C THR A 40 -6.49 0.05 11.49
N GLY A 41 -6.92 0.70 12.58
CA GLY A 41 -6.02 1.29 13.57
C GLY A 41 -5.53 2.69 13.18
N SER A 42 -4.77 3.30 14.09
CA SER A 42 -4.22 4.65 13.95
C SER A 42 -3.12 4.86 14.98
N TYR A 43 -2.23 5.81 14.74
CA TYR A 43 -1.18 6.19 15.67
C TYR A 43 -0.92 7.71 15.62
N PRO A 44 -0.34 8.31 16.67
CA PRO A 44 0.00 9.73 16.68
C PRO A 44 0.90 10.11 15.49
N GLY A 45 0.52 11.12 14.73
CA GLY A 45 1.28 11.59 13.57
C GLY A 45 1.07 10.79 12.27
N MET A 46 0.17 9.80 12.27
CA MET A 46 -0.19 9.04 11.06
C MET A 46 -0.67 9.98 9.94
N GLN A 47 -0.18 9.72 8.72
CA GLN A 47 -0.65 10.44 7.54
C GLN A 47 -2.04 9.92 7.14
N GLU A 48 -3.04 10.81 7.16
CA GLU A 48 -4.42 10.43 6.80
C GLU A 48 -4.55 10.04 5.33
N GLN A 49 -3.75 10.68 4.48
CA GLN A 49 -3.69 10.47 3.04
C GLN A 49 -2.33 9.90 2.61
N ARG A 50 -2.34 8.94 1.69
CA ARG A 50 -1.15 8.40 1.03
C ARG A 50 -1.29 8.45 -0.49
N THR A 51 -0.16 8.60 -1.17
CA THR A 51 -0.08 8.46 -2.62
C THR A 51 0.65 7.16 -2.93
N PHE A 52 -0.04 6.22 -3.56
CA PHE A 52 0.57 4.98 -4.05
C PHE A 52 0.89 5.14 -5.54
N ARG A 53 2.11 4.80 -5.92
CA ARG A 53 2.48 4.56 -7.32
C ARG A 53 2.55 3.05 -7.53
N VAL A 54 1.60 2.52 -8.30
CA VAL A 54 1.51 1.09 -8.57
C VAL A 54 2.26 0.77 -9.87
N VAL A 55 3.15 -0.21 -9.81
CA VAL A 55 3.96 -0.66 -10.94
C VAL A 55 3.87 -2.18 -11.01
N ILE A 56 3.38 -2.70 -12.14
CA ILE A 56 3.30 -4.14 -12.40
C ILE A 56 4.57 -4.59 -13.14
N HIS A 57 5.09 -5.75 -12.75
CA HIS A 57 6.29 -6.35 -13.33
C HIS A 57 5.96 -7.71 -13.93
N ASP A 58 6.26 -7.87 -15.22
CA ASP A 58 6.11 -9.15 -15.91
C ASP A 58 7.30 -10.09 -15.67
N ALA A 59 7.05 -11.40 -15.80
CA ALA A 59 8.08 -12.42 -15.77
C ALA A 59 9.11 -12.17 -16.89
N GLY A 60 10.34 -11.81 -16.51
CA GLY A 60 11.44 -11.50 -17.43
C GLY A 60 11.98 -10.08 -17.29
N GLN A 61 11.29 -9.20 -16.56
CA GLN A 61 11.83 -7.88 -16.20
C GLN A 61 12.69 -7.99 -14.94
N THR A 62 14.02 -8.00 -15.09
CA THR A 62 14.98 -8.18 -13.99
C THR A 62 15.39 -6.89 -13.29
N GLU A 63 15.08 -5.73 -13.87
CA GLU A 63 15.41 -4.45 -13.24
C GLU A 63 14.25 -3.93 -12.42
N LEU A 64 14.44 -3.82 -11.11
CA LEU A 64 13.72 -2.86 -10.28
C LEU A 64 14.26 -1.48 -10.65
N SER A 65 13.90 -0.94 -11.81
CA SER A 65 14.27 0.40 -12.24
C SER A 65 13.92 1.37 -11.10
N GLN A 66 14.93 1.83 -10.36
CA GLN A 66 14.80 2.88 -9.35
C GLN A 66 14.57 4.26 -10.00
N GLY A 67 14.05 4.27 -11.23
CA GLY A 67 13.91 5.43 -12.10
C GLY A 67 12.44 5.73 -12.37
N THR A 68 12.16 7.01 -12.59
CA THR A 68 10.85 7.63 -12.83
C THR A 68 10.09 7.13 -14.06
N ASP A 69 10.62 6.16 -14.82
CA ASP A 69 10.25 5.95 -16.23
C ASP A 69 9.34 4.75 -16.52
N ARG A 70 8.81 4.08 -15.48
CA ARG A 70 7.71 3.12 -15.67
C ARG A 70 6.37 3.84 -15.62
N SER A 71 5.49 3.59 -16.59
CA SER A 71 4.09 4.03 -16.57
C SER A 71 3.37 3.36 -15.39
N GLY A 72 3.45 3.99 -14.22
CA GLY A 72 2.79 3.52 -13.01
C GLY A 72 1.50 4.30 -12.77
N THR A 73 0.45 3.60 -12.36
CA THR A 73 -0.80 4.24 -11.97
C THR A 73 -0.61 4.89 -10.60
N THR A 74 -0.82 6.20 -10.52
CA THR A 74 -0.76 6.93 -9.24
C THR A 74 -2.16 7.08 -8.68
N VAL A 75 -2.38 6.69 -7.43
CA VAL A 75 -3.66 6.84 -6.74
C VAL A 75 -3.49 7.51 -5.38
N THR A 76 -4.50 8.29 -5.01
CA THR A 76 -4.61 8.90 -3.69
C THR A 76 -5.53 8.06 -2.81
N TYR A 77 -4.99 7.56 -1.71
CA TYR A 77 -5.68 6.73 -0.73
C TYR A 77 -5.92 7.52 0.56
N GLN A 78 -7.13 7.44 1.12
CA GLN A 78 -7.54 8.21 2.31
C GLN A 78 -8.01 7.29 3.46
N GLY A 79 -7.54 6.04 3.49
CA GLY A 79 -7.95 5.07 4.52
C GLY A 79 -9.20 4.25 4.19
N LYS A 80 -9.92 4.58 3.11
CA LYS A 80 -11.10 3.82 2.65
C LYS A 80 -10.72 2.85 1.55
N ARG A 81 -11.40 1.69 1.52
CA ARG A 81 -11.23 0.67 0.47
C ARG A 81 -11.23 1.31 -0.92
N LEU A 82 -10.22 0.96 -1.72
CA LEU A 82 -10.02 1.43 -3.08
C LEU A 82 -9.63 0.25 -3.97
N VAL A 83 -10.30 0.10 -5.11
CA VAL A 83 -9.99 -0.91 -6.14
C VAL A 83 -9.47 -0.18 -7.37
N ILE A 84 -8.41 -0.72 -7.96
CA ILE A 84 -7.70 -0.15 -9.10
C ILE A 84 -7.60 -1.23 -10.17
N ASP A 85 -8.12 -0.93 -11.36
CA ASP A 85 -7.91 -1.74 -12.56
C ASP A 85 -6.57 -1.34 -13.20
N LEU A 86 -5.71 -2.33 -13.49
CA LEU A 86 -4.33 -2.13 -13.99
C LEU A 86 -4.08 -2.88 -15.29
#